data_AF-A0A8C3SPM4-F1
#
_entry.id   AF-A0A8C3SPM4-F1
#
_cell.length_a   1.000
_cell.length_b   1.000
_cell.length_c   1.000
_cell.angle_alpha   90.00
_cell.angle_beta   90.00
_cell.angle_gamma   90.00
#
_symmetry.space_group_name_H-M   'P 1'
#
loop_
_entity.id
_entity.type
_entity.pdbx_description
1 polymer ?
#
loop_
_entity_poly.entity_id
_entity_poly.type
_entity_poly.pdbx_seq_one_letter_code
_entity_poly.pdbx_strand_id
1 'polypeptide(L)'
;MTITIVYDNSEAMELCASQHLYLKPVAKLTINVVFPEHTESTRSFSKWEVMDELKNMICPDQFTTVRVSKRTKDFIRFEGEAETKRLILTLKEKLHGKVIKLNDFKDDLKVMATEAHADFPTPQEWASYPNKREIMNEDLTEQTSDIPDCIYFEGLPCKWFALKGSNSEKPSEDVLRVVFESFGKIKNIDIPMLDPYREEMVGGNLNNFLFGGLQTFEAFIQYQEYTAFVKAMESLRGMKLMFKGDDGKALACNMKVTFDTTKHFSKGAIKKRRLERQKLQELEQERKREKKREEEEASRKRRDDEKNARERKRKAKLKRREHRQIDRDEKRPRKQQKVTAEEEQWPENMPEWEERKYLLAQRRVESIRLLTVLLSRVKVRIFLKNILTSQRPHQPICVS
;
A
#
# COMPACT_ATOMS: atom_id res chain seq x y z
N MET A 1 -6.20 3.69 14.18
CA MET A 1 -6.01 5.03 14.82
C MET A 1 -6.43 6.10 13.82
N THR A 2 -7.08 7.18 14.25
CA THR A 2 -7.61 8.23 13.34
C THR A 2 -6.78 9.50 13.45
N ILE A 3 -6.44 10.12 12.31
CA ILE A 3 -5.86 11.47 12.30
C ILE A 3 -6.98 12.49 12.52
N THR A 4 -6.75 13.45 13.41
CA THR A 4 -7.70 14.52 13.71
C THR A 4 -7.10 15.88 13.40
N ILE A 5 -7.93 16.81 12.95
CA ILE A 5 -7.52 18.21 12.79
C ILE A 5 -7.41 18.83 14.19
N VAL A 6 -6.37 19.62 14.40
CA VAL A 6 -6.12 20.35 15.64
C VAL A 6 -6.42 21.83 15.39
N TYR A 7 -7.38 22.38 16.13
CA TYR A 7 -7.75 23.79 16.05
C TYR A 7 -6.93 24.63 17.04
N ASP A 8 -6.85 24.22 18.31
CA ASP A 8 -5.93 24.81 19.29
C ASP A 8 -4.60 24.03 19.38
N ASN A 9 -3.48 24.66 19.04
CA ASN A 9 -2.14 24.09 19.12
C ASN A 9 -1.24 24.73 20.20
N SER A 10 -1.82 25.49 21.14
CA SER A 10 -1.10 26.25 22.18
C SER A 10 -0.25 25.38 23.11
N GLU A 11 -0.73 24.19 23.47
CA GLU A 11 -0.03 23.24 24.36
C GLU A 11 0.95 22.31 23.60
N ALA A 12 1.18 22.53 22.30
CA ALA A 12 2.10 21.68 21.53
C ALA A 12 3.57 22.01 21.81
N MET A 13 4.37 20.98 22.05
CA MET A 13 5.81 21.08 22.26
C MET A 13 6.56 20.61 21.02
N GLU A 14 7.64 21.29 20.68
CA GLU A 14 8.46 20.91 19.52
C GLU A 14 9.15 19.57 19.75
N LEU A 15 9.03 18.68 18.76
CA LEU A 15 9.78 17.44 18.70
C LEU A 15 10.90 17.54 17.67
N CYS A 16 10.57 18.01 16.46
CA CYS A 16 11.53 18.20 15.39
C CYS A 16 10.99 19.26 14.39
N ALA A 17 11.43 20.51 14.53
CA ALA A 17 11.02 21.59 13.61
C ALA A 17 11.36 21.28 12.15
N SER A 18 12.52 20.67 11.88
CA SER A 18 12.94 20.34 10.51
C SER A 18 11.98 19.38 9.79
N GLN A 19 11.19 18.60 10.54
CA GLN A 19 10.16 17.70 10.03
C GLN A 19 8.73 18.18 10.32
N HIS A 20 8.56 19.39 10.87
CA HIS A 20 7.29 19.94 11.33
C HIS A 20 6.53 19.03 12.30
N LEU A 21 7.26 18.28 13.12
CA LEU A 21 6.71 17.35 14.09
C LEU A 21 6.76 17.94 15.50
N TYR A 22 5.67 17.73 16.23
CA TYR A 22 5.41 18.26 17.56
C TYR A 22 4.74 17.18 18.40
N LEU A 23 4.84 17.29 19.72
CA LEU A 23 4.08 16.51 20.69
C LEU A 23 2.96 17.36 21.26
N LYS A 24 1.72 16.87 21.18
CA LYS A 24 0.57 17.52 21.80
C LYS A 24 0.08 16.64 22.96
N PRO A 25 -0.19 17.20 24.16
CA PRO A 25 -0.76 16.44 25.25
C PRO A 25 -2.10 15.81 24.89
N VAL A 26 -2.32 14.57 25.31
CA VAL A 26 -3.59 13.88 25.22
C VAL A 26 -4.42 14.28 26.44
N ALA A 27 -5.36 15.20 26.24
CA ALA A 27 -6.21 15.73 27.30
C ALA A 27 -7.52 14.94 27.35
N LYS A 28 -7.65 14.03 28.32
CA LYS A 28 -8.79 13.10 28.42
C LYS A 28 -9.46 13.13 29.80
N LEU A 29 -10.79 13.03 29.78
CA LEU A 29 -11.65 12.96 30.97
C LEU A 29 -12.42 11.63 30.95
N THR A 30 -12.38 10.92 32.07
CA THR A 30 -13.24 9.77 32.33
C THR A 30 -14.48 10.25 33.08
N ILE A 31 -15.66 10.02 32.53
CA ILE A 31 -16.95 10.41 33.12
C ILE A 31 -17.71 9.13 33.44
N ASN A 32 -17.94 8.85 34.72
CA ASN A 32 -18.80 7.76 35.15
C ASN A 32 -20.17 8.33 35.53
N VAL A 33 -21.21 7.85 34.88
CA VAL A 33 -22.60 8.10 35.26
C VAL A 33 -23.08 6.89 36.04
N VAL A 34 -23.21 7.03 37.35
CA VAL A 34 -23.55 5.96 38.29
C VAL A 34 -25.05 5.88 38.46
N PHE A 35 -25.56 4.66 38.45
CA PHE A 35 -26.97 4.33 38.63
C PHE A 35 -27.25 3.99 40.10
N PRO A 36 -28.45 4.30 40.60
CA PRO A 36 -28.86 3.94 41.95
C PRO A 36 -29.05 2.42 42.09
N GLU A 37 -28.72 1.87 43.27
CA GLU A 37 -28.72 0.42 43.55
C GLU A 37 -30.13 -0.21 43.61
N HIS A 38 -31.17 0.61 43.83
CA HIS A 38 -32.55 0.17 44.00
C HIS A 38 -33.46 0.74 42.89
N THR A 39 -33.26 0.32 41.65
CA THR A 39 -34.15 0.73 40.56
C THR A 39 -35.49 0.00 40.64
N GLU A 40 -36.54 0.66 41.14
CA GLU A 40 -37.95 0.24 40.95
C GLU A 40 -38.46 0.57 39.52
N SER A 41 -37.64 1.21 38.69
CA SER A 41 -38.02 1.67 37.36
C SER A 41 -38.14 0.51 36.35
N THR A 42 -39.32 0.34 35.76
CA THR A 42 -39.63 -0.67 34.73
C THR A 42 -39.08 -0.33 33.33
N ARG A 43 -38.51 0.88 33.13
CA ARG A 43 -38.06 1.37 31.82
C ARG A 43 -36.54 1.54 31.78
N SER A 44 -35.94 1.15 30.65
CA SER A 44 -34.54 1.45 30.34
C SER A 44 -34.40 2.82 29.69
N PHE A 45 -33.42 3.63 30.11
CA PHE A 45 -33.09 4.90 29.48
C PHE A 45 -32.09 4.72 28.34
N SER A 46 -32.11 5.66 27.38
CA SER A 46 -31.25 5.59 26.21
C SER A 46 -29.86 6.20 26.49
N LYS A 47 -28.84 5.65 25.85
CA LYS A 47 -27.48 6.22 25.87
C LYS A 47 -27.48 7.68 25.41
N TRP A 48 -28.34 8.01 24.45
CA TRP A 48 -28.40 9.34 23.84
C TRP A 48 -28.94 10.39 24.82
N GLU A 49 -29.93 10.05 25.65
CA GLU A 49 -30.47 10.97 26.68
C GLU A 49 -29.40 11.38 27.69
N VAL A 50 -28.63 10.41 28.21
CA VAL A 50 -27.51 10.69 29.12
C VAL A 50 -26.44 11.54 28.45
N MET A 51 -26.13 11.25 27.18
CA MET A 51 -25.16 12.03 26.41
C MET A 51 -25.62 13.45 26.12
N ASP A 52 -26.91 13.65 25.87
CA ASP A 52 -27.50 14.97 25.62
C ASP A 52 -27.45 15.83 26.87
N GLU A 53 -27.83 15.26 28.02
CA GLU A 53 -27.75 15.97 29.30
C GLU A 53 -26.31 16.35 29.66
N LEU A 54 -25.35 15.43 29.45
CA LEU A 54 -23.93 15.73 29.64
C LEU A 54 -23.45 16.86 28.73
N LYS A 55 -23.92 16.94 27.48
CA LYS A 55 -23.59 18.03 26.55
C LYS A 55 -24.21 19.36 26.98
N ASN A 56 -25.45 19.33 27.45
CA ASN A 56 -26.14 20.52 27.95
C ASN A 56 -25.41 21.11 29.18
N MET A 57 -24.91 20.25 30.08
CA MET A 57 -24.14 20.68 31.26
C MET A 57 -22.80 21.36 30.94
N ILE A 58 -22.16 21.00 29.83
CA ILE A 58 -20.83 21.54 29.48
C ILE A 58 -20.89 22.77 28.57
N CYS A 59 -22.02 23.01 27.90
CA CYS A 59 -22.24 24.16 27.03
C CYS A 59 -21.76 25.49 27.67
N PRO A 60 -21.06 26.38 26.94
CA PRO A 60 -20.70 26.30 25.52
C PRO A 60 -19.49 25.41 25.20
N ASP A 61 -18.82 24.84 26.21
CA ASP A 61 -17.64 24.01 26.03
C ASP A 61 -18.01 22.64 25.43
N GLN A 62 -17.08 22.07 24.67
CA GLN A 62 -17.30 20.80 23.97
C GLN A 62 -16.06 19.91 24.01
N PHE A 63 -16.29 18.60 24.02
CA PHE A 63 -15.24 17.62 23.76
C PHE A 63 -14.98 17.51 22.26
N THR A 64 -13.72 17.30 21.87
CA THR A 64 -13.35 16.97 20.50
C THR A 64 -13.88 15.59 20.11
N THR A 65 -13.79 14.62 21.01
CA THR A 65 -14.38 13.29 20.83
C THR A 65 -14.96 12.79 22.14
N VAL A 66 -16.09 12.08 22.09
CA VAL A 66 -16.64 11.38 23.26
C VAL A 66 -17.05 9.98 22.85
N ARG A 67 -16.58 8.98 23.58
CA ARG A 67 -16.94 7.57 23.37
C ARG A 67 -17.41 6.93 24.67
N VAL A 68 -18.26 5.92 24.55
CA VAL A 68 -18.57 5.03 25.68
C VAL A 68 -17.46 4.01 25.77
N SER A 69 -16.76 3.96 26.90
CA SER A 69 -15.69 2.98 27.12
C SER A 69 -16.20 1.71 27.79
N LYS A 70 -17.18 1.83 28.71
CA LYS A 70 -17.77 0.68 29.41
C LYS A 70 -19.21 0.96 29.80
N ARG A 71 -20.06 -0.06 29.76
CA ARG A 71 -21.43 -0.03 30.30
C ARG A 71 -21.63 -1.25 31.19
N THR A 72 -22.09 -1.04 32.41
CA THR A 72 -22.47 -2.09 33.35
C THR A 72 -23.91 -1.85 33.82
N LYS A 73 -24.39 -2.70 34.74
CA LYS A 73 -25.69 -2.51 35.41
C LYS A 73 -25.70 -1.35 36.39
N ASP A 74 -24.52 -0.87 36.80
CA ASP A 74 -24.36 0.12 37.87
C ASP A 74 -23.82 1.45 37.36
N PHE A 75 -23.21 1.50 36.17
CA PHE A 75 -22.74 2.74 35.58
C PHE A 75 -22.53 2.68 34.05
N ILE A 76 -22.52 3.86 33.42
CA ILE A 76 -21.91 4.06 32.10
C ILE A 76 -20.65 4.90 32.25
N ARG A 77 -19.56 4.43 31.67
CA ARG A 77 -18.29 5.16 31.57
C ARG A 77 -18.12 5.74 30.18
N PHE A 78 -17.96 7.05 30.12
CA PHE A 78 -17.57 7.80 28.94
C PHE A 78 -16.10 8.21 29.05
N GLU A 79 -15.44 8.30 27.90
CA GLU A 79 -14.11 8.86 27.75
C GLU A 79 -14.23 10.01 26.75
N GLY A 80 -14.03 11.23 27.24
CA GLY A 80 -14.04 12.45 26.44
C GLY A 80 -12.61 12.96 26.25
N GLU A 81 -12.23 13.26 25.01
CA GLU A 81 -10.98 13.97 24.69
C GLU A 81 -11.31 15.43 24.36
N ALA A 82 -10.52 16.36 24.88
CA ALA A 82 -10.64 17.79 24.61
C ALA A 82 -9.36 18.33 23.95
N GLU A 83 -9.42 19.56 23.43
CA GLU A 83 -8.28 20.14 22.71
C GLU A 83 -7.11 20.50 23.62
N THR A 84 -7.37 20.86 24.87
CA THR A 84 -6.36 21.31 25.85
C THR A 84 -6.61 20.71 27.23
N LYS A 85 -5.54 20.58 28.02
CA LYS A 85 -5.64 20.17 29.43
C LYS A 85 -6.45 21.16 30.26
N ARG A 86 -6.33 22.45 29.97
CA ARG A 86 -7.13 23.50 30.62
C ARG A 86 -8.63 23.26 30.44
N LEU A 87 -9.05 22.90 29.22
CA LEU A 87 -10.45 22.59 28.94
C LEU A 87 -10.94 21.35 29.69
N ILE A 88 -10.09 20.32 29.86
CA ILE A 88 -10.44 19.15 30.69
C ILE A 88 -10.73 19.53 32.14
N LEU A 89 -9.96 20.46 32.72
CA LEU A 89 -10.20 20.94 34.08
C LEU A 89 -11.55 21.66 34.17
N THR A 90 -11.85 22.56 33.22
CA THR A 90 -13.15 23.25 33.15
C THR A 90 -14.31 22.25 33.01
N LEU A 91 -14.18 21.28 32.11
CA LEU A 91 -15.20 20.26 31.88
C LEU A 91 -15.39 19.36 33.11
N LYS A 92 -14.31 19.03 33.81
CA LYS A 92 -14.35 18.28 35.08
C LYS A 92 -15.14 19.05 36.14
N GLU A 93 -14.87 20.34 36.34
CA GLU A 93 -15.58 21.18 37.31
C GLU A 93 -17.06 21.31 36.99
N LYS A 94 -17.41 21.41 35.70
CA LYS A 94 -18.82 21.47 35.26
C LYS A 94 -19.58 20.17 35.50
N LEU A 95 -18.93 19.02 35.34
CA LEU A 95 -19.57 17.70 35.38
C LEU A 95 -19.49 17.00 36.74
N HIS A 96 -18.38 17.12 37.45
CA HIS A 96 -18.14 16.32 38.65
C HIS A 96 -19.13 16.67 39.77
N GLY A 97 -19.77 15.64 40.34
CA GLY A 97 -20.74 15.82 41.43
C GLY A 97 -22.11 16.30 40.96
N LYS A 98 -22.32 16.49 39.65
CA LYS A 98 -23.63 16.81 39.10
C LYS A 98 -24.55 15.60 39.10
N VAL A 99 -25.83 15.90 38.97
CA VAL A 99 -26.91 14.92 38.94
C VAL A 99 -27.68 15.11 37.64
N ILE A 100 -27.90 14.01 36.92
CA ILE A 100 -28.71 13.95 35.70
C ILE A 100 -30.09 13.43 36.09
N LYS A 101 -31.12 14.20 35.73
CA LYS A 101 -32.53 13.81 35.86
C LYS A 101 -33.06 13.49 34.48
N LEU A 102 -33.44 12.24 34.26
CA LEU A 102 -34.03 11.82 32.99
C LEU A 102 -35.55 11.90 33.07
N ASN A 103 -36.18 12.33 31.99
CA ASN A 103 -37.63 12.35 31.89
C ASN A 103 -38.18 10.93 32.14
N ASP A 104 -39.20 10.83 33.00
CA ASP A 104 -39.85 9.57 33.40
C ASP A 104 -38.95 8.56 34.14
N PHE A 105 -37.75 8.97 34.59
CA PHE A 105 -36.89 8.16 35.45
C PHE A 105 -36.90 8.76 36.86
N LYS A 106 -37.35 7.98 37.85
CA LYS A 106 -37.58 8.49 39.21
C LYS A 106 -36.28 8.80 39.96
N ASP A 107 -35.21 8.07 39.64
CA ASP A 107 -33.99 8.13 40.42
C ASP A 107 -32.91 9.00 39.78
N ASP A 108 -32.21 9.75 40.60
CA ASP A 108 -31.19 10.70 40.16
C ASP A 108 -29.88 9.96 39.78
N LEU A 109 -29.35 10.24 38.58
CA LEU A 109 -28.08 9.65 38.12
C LEU A 109 -26.90 10.54 38.52
N LYS A 110 -25.90 9.98 39.20
CA LYS A 110 -24.75 10.76 39.70
C LYS A 110 -23.60 10.76 38.70
N VAL A 111 -23.05 11.95 38.41
CA VAL A 111 -21.92 12.13 37.51
C VAL A 111 -20.61 12.26 38.30
N MET A 112 -19.65 11.40 37.99
CA MET A 112 -18.32 11.37 38.58
C MET A 112 -17.29 11.54 37.46
N ALA A 113 -16.72 12.74 37.34
CA ALA A 113 -15.69 13.04 36.35
C ALA A 113 -14.28 13.04 36.97
N THR A 114 -13.34 12.34 36.35
CA THR A 114 -11.92 12.27 36.77
C THR A 114 -11.02 12.37 35.55
N GLU A 115 -9.84 12.98 35.70
CA GLU A 115 -8.85 12.99 34.61
C GLU A 115 -8.45 11.54 34.27
N ALA A 116 -8.36 11.24 32.97
CA ALA A 116 -8.01 9.90 32.54
C ALA A 116 -6.51 9.66 32.75
N HIS A 117 -6.16 8.47 33.26
CA HIS A 117 -4.77 8.05 33.27
C HIS A 117 -4.28 7.78 31.84
N ALA A 118 -3.06 8.22 31.54
CA ALA A 118 -2.40 7.85 30.30
C ALA A 118 -2.13 6.34 30.29
N ASP A 119 -2.55 5.67 29.22
CA ASP A 119 -2.21 4.27 28.93
C ASP A 119 -0.74 4.21 28.49
N PHE A 120 0.15 4.19 29.48
CA PHE A 120 1.60 4.29 29.30
C PHE A 120 2.30 3.54 30.44
N PRO A 121 3.36 2.77 30.15
CA PRO A 121 4.03 1.98 31.18
C PRO A 121 4.60 2.87 32.29
N THR A 122 4.68 2.35 33.50
CA THR A 122 5.23 3.10 34.64
C THR A 122 6.74 2.96 34.74
N PRO A 123 7.46 3.94 35.33
CA PRO A 123 8.89 3.81 35.60
C PRO A 123 9.26 2.53 36.37
N GLN A 124 8.38 2.11 37.29
CA GLN A 124 8.55 0.88 38.05
C GLN A 124 8.42 -0.38 37.17
N GLU A 125 7.50 -0.39 36.21
CA GLU A 125 7.29 -1.54 35.31
C GLU A 125 8.51 -1.84 34.45
N TRP A 126 9.12 -0.83 33.82
CA TRP A 126 10.30 -1.08 32.98
C TRP A 126 11.60 -1.19 33.78
N ALA A 127 11.69 -0.61 34.98
CA ALA A 127 12.84 -0.83 35.87
C ALA A 127 12.86 -2.24 36.49
N SER A 128 11.69 -2.87 36.68
CA SER A 128 11.55 -4.21 37.26
C SER A 128 11.47 -5.34 36.24
N TYR A 129 11.35 -5.01 34.95
CA TYR A 129 11.38 -5.96 33.84
C TYR A 129 12.62 -6.89 33.81
N PRO A 130 13.86 -6.44 34.10
CA PRO A 130 15.05 -7.29 34.12
C PRO A 130 14.89 -8.47 35.09
N ASN A 131 14.36 -8.20 36.29
CA ASN A 131 14.37 -9.15 37.41
C ASN A 131 13.30 -10.24 37.32
N LYS A 132 12.32 -10.13 36.40
CA LYS A 132 11.12 -11.00 36.42
C LYS A 132 11.27 -12.29 35.61
N ARG A 133 12.30 -12.41 34.76
CA ARG A 133 12.49 -13.60 33.88
C ARG A 133 13.77 -14.39 34.14
N GLU A 134 14.72 -13.87 34.92
CA GLU A 134 16.04 -14.48 35.15
C GLU A 134 16.13 -15.37 36.41
N ILE A 135 15.05 -16.00 36.87
CA ILE A 135 15.13 -17.03 37.94
C ILE A 135 15.48 -18.42 37.38
N MET A 136 15.72 -18.59 36.07
CA MET A 136 15.82 -19.94 35.48
C MET A 136 17.10 -20.35 34.75
N ASN A 137 18.11 -19.51 34.52
CA ASN A 137 19.36 -20.02 33.93
C ASN A 137 20.59 -19.26 34.42
N GLU A 138 21.43 -19.97 35.17
CA GLU A 138 22.73 -19.54 35.67
C GLU A 138 23.78 -19.87 34.61
N ASP A 139 24.19 -18.88 33.80
CA ASP A 139 25.46 -18.94 33.07
C ASP A 139 26.01 -17.52 32.90
N LEU A 140 26.97 -17.21 33.77
CA LEU A 140 27.51 -15.88 34.06
C LEU A 140 28.70 -15.56 33.14
N THR A 141 28.48 -15.04 31.93
CA THR A 141 29.52 -14.27 31.18
C THR A 141 28.93 -13.45 30.03
N GLU A 142 28.19 -12.38 30.36
CA GLU A 142 28.03 -11.12 29.59
C GLU A 142 26.92 -10.29 30.29
N GLN A 143 27.08 -10.00 31.58
CA GLN A 143 26.16 -9.15 32.33
C GLN A 143 26.41 -7.67 32.02
N THR A 144 26.03 -7.21 30.82
CA THR A 144 25.55 -5.83 30.70
C THR A 144 24.12 -5.88 31.20
N SER A 145 23.91 -5.38 32.42
CA SER A 145 22.63 -5.06 33.04
C SER A 145 21.51 -4.95 32.00
N ASP A 146 20.53 -5.85 32.08
CA ASP A 146 19.42 -6.11 31.15
C ASP A 146 18.37 -4.96 31.20
N ILE A 147 18.86 -3.72 31.19
CA ILE A 147 18.12 -2.47 31.29
C ILE A 147 17.46 -2.21 29.94
N PRO A 148 16.15 -1.91 29.90
CA PRO A 148 15.51 -1.56 28.65
C PRO A 148 16.11 -0.28 28.10
N ASP A 149 16.72 -0.38 26.92
CA ASP A 149 17.28 0.73 26.16
C ASP A 149 16.55 0.94 24.81
N CYS A 150 15.55 0.09 24.54
CA CYS A 150 14.79 0.08 23.29
C CYS A 150 13.32 0.44 23.53
N ILE A 151 12.84 1.41 22.75
CA ILE A 151 11.44 1.84 22.69
C ILE A 151 10.79 1.24 21.45
N TYR A 152 9.60 0.69 21.63
CA TYR A 152 8.70 0.25 20.58
C TYR A 152 7.62 1.31 20.34
N PHE A 153 7.46 1.66 19.07
CA PHE A 153 6.44 2.58 18.57
C PHE A 153 5.46 1.84 17.68
N GLU A 154 4.17 2.12 17.85
CA GLU A 154 3.09 1.61 17.02
C GLU A 154 2.16 2.77 16.62
N GLY A 155 1.77 2.79 15.33
CA GLY A 155 0.81 3.76 14.82
C GLY A 155 1.40 5.06 14.29
N LEU A 156 2.71 5.09 13.98
CA LEU A 156 3.34 6.28 13.39
C LEU A 156 2.88 6.47 11.93
N PRO A 157 2.45 7.66 11.48
CA PRO A 157 2.00 7.84 10.09
C PRO A 157 3.16 7.82 9.09
N CYS A 158 3.13 6.96 8.07
CA CYS A 158 4.24 6.80 7.12
C CYS A 158 4.60 8.10 6.40
N LYS A 159 3.58 8.87 5.96
CA LYS A 159 3.78 10.13 5.22
C LYS A 159 4.51 11.21 6.05
N TRP A 160 4.37 11.18 7.37
CA TRP A 160 5.03 12.14 8.26
C TRP A 160 6.51 11.82 8.47
N PHE A 161 6.92 10.58 8.20
CA PHE A 161 8.29 10.11 8.33
C PHE A 161 8.91 9.73 6.97
N ALA A 162 8.26 10.09 5.86
CA ALA A 162 8.82 9.91 4.53
C ALA A 162 9.89 10.98 4.26
N LEU A 163 10.85 10.66 3.38
CA LEU A 163 11.86 11.63 2.99
C LEU A 163 11.20 12.79 2.22
N LYS A 164 11.39 14.03 2.69
CA LYS A 164 10.85 15.24 2.05
C LYS A 164 11.29 15.34 0.59
N GLY A 165 10.35 15.66 -0.30
CA GLY A 165 10.60 15.75 -1.74
C GLY A 165 10.63 14.41 -2.47
N SER A 166 10.48 13.27 -1.77
CA SER A 166 10.27 11.97 -2.40
C SER A 166 8.77 11.73 -2.65
N ASN A 167 8.43 11.05 -3.74
CA ASN A 167 7.08 10.53 -3.98
C ASN A 167 6.82 9.20 -3.25
N SER A 168 7.65 8.87 -2.25
CA SER A 168 7.55 7.62 -1.50
C SER A 168 6.49 7.74 -0.41
N GLU A 169 5.59 6.76 -0.34
CA GLU A 169 4.66 6.62 0.79
C GLU A 169 5.27 5.84 1.96
N LYS A 170 6.50 5.33 1.81
CA LYS A 170 7.21 4.58 2.85
C LYS A 170 7.98 5.51 3.81
N PRO A 171 8.04 5.16 5.11
CA PRO A 171 8.84 5.88 6.07
C PRO A 171 10.35 5.70 5.81
N SER A 172 11.15 6.64 6.31
CA SER A 172 12.61 6.65 6.23
C SER A 172 13.23 6.49 7.62
N GLU A 173 14.21 5.59 7.74
CA GLU A 173 15.00 5.43 8.97
C GLU A 173 15.78 6.70 9.32
N ASP A 174 16.26 7.45 8.33
CA ASP A 174 17.01 8.70 8.54
C ASP A 174 16.10 9.79 9.12
N VAL A 175 14.87 9.91 8.61
CA VAL A 175 13.89 10.86 9.16
C VAL A 175 13.52 10.47 10.58
N LEU A 176 13.24 9.19 10.81
CA LEU A 176 12.94 8.67 12.15
C LEU A 176 14.09 8.94 13.13
N ARG A 177 15.34 8.75 12.68
CA ARG A 177 16.55 9.06 13.44
C ARG A 177 16.59 10.52 13.85
N VAL A 178 16.50 11.43 12.88
CA VAL A 178 16.57 12.88 13.12
C VAL A 178 15.48 13.35 14.09
N VAL A 179 14.28 12.77 14.02
CA VAL A 179 13.16 13.14 14.90
C VAL A 179 13.43 12.73 16.35
N PHE A 180 13.87 11.49 16.57
CA PHE A 180 14.01 10.93 17.92
C PHE A 180 15.40 11.11 18.53
N GLU A 181 16.41 11.52 17.75
CA GLU A 181 17.72 11.92 18.28
C GLU A 181 17.66 13.18 19.17
N SER A 182 16.54 13.91 19.14
CA SER A 182 16.23 15.01 20.07
C SER A 182 16.27 14.58 21.55
N PHE A 183 16.02 13.31 21.84
CA PHE A 183 16.10 12.75 23.20
C PHE A 183 17.50 12.28 23.56
N GLY A 184 18.31 11.88 22.58
CA GLY A 184 19.70 11.48 22.74
C GLY A 184 20.17 10.59 21.59
N LYS A 185 21.44 10.21 21.61
CA LYS A 185 22.05 9.47 20.50
C LYS A 185 21.43 8.08 20.33
N ILE A 186 21.01 7.77 19.11
CA ILE A 186 20.40 6.48 18.78
C ILE A 186 21.47 5.48 18.32
N LYS A 187 21.48 4.30 18.95
CA LYS A 187 22.37 3.18 18.62
C LYS A 187 21.85 2.38 17.43
N ASN A 188 20.61 1.91 17.50
CA ASN A 188 19.98 1.11 16.45
C ASN A 188 18.55 1.59 16.17
N ILE A 189 18.15 1.48 14.90
CA ILE A 189 16.79 1.72 14.42
C ILE A 189 16.38 0.52 13.59
N ASP A 190 15.12 0.11 13.68
CA ASP A 190 14.53 -0.88 12.80
C ASP A 190 13.07 -0.53 12.53
N ILE A 191 12.72 -0.49 11.25
CA ILE A 191 11.34 -0.33 10.78
C ILE A 191 10.91 -1.64 10.12
N PRO A 192 10.14 -2.53 10.81
CA PRO A 192 9.84 -3.87 10.31
C PRO A 192 9.22 -3.91 8.91
N MET A 193 8.35 -2.96 8.56
CA MET A 193 7.69 -2.92 7.24
C MET A 193 8.63 -2.64 6.07
N LEU A 194 9.86 -2.18 6.32
CA LEU A 194 10.86 -1.98 5.26
C LEU A 194 11.57 -3.28 4.88
N ASP A 195 11.36 -4.37 5.63
CA ASP A 195 11.93 -5.69 5.35
C ASP A 195 10.90 -6.60 4.66
N PRO A 196 11.05 -6.90 3.35
CA PRO A 196 10.08 -7.70 2.59
C PRO A 196 9.87 -9.11 3.14
N TYR A 197 10.86 -9.66 3.85
CA TYR A 197 10.80 -11.03 4.35
C TYR A 197 10.11 -11.14 5.71
N ARG A 198 9.85 -10.02 6.41
CA ARG A 198 9.22 -10.07 7.74
C ARG A 198 7.74 -10.38 7.73
N GLU A 199 7.03 -9.95 6.70
CA GLU A 199 5.60 -10.28 6.54
C GLU A 199 5.40 -11.81 6.46
N GLU A 200 6.32 -12.52 5.79
CA GLU A 200 6.32 -13.98 5.71
C GLU A 200 6.75 -14.65 7.02
N MET A 201 7.67 -14.05 7.79
CA MET A 201 8.13 -14.60 9.08
C MET A 201 7.08 -14.54 10.19
N VAL A 202 6.28 -13.48 10.24
CA VAL A 202 5.30 -13.22 11.33
C VAL A 202 3.93 -13.82 11.01
N GLY A 203 3.80 -14.53 9.89
CA GLY A 203 2.55 -15.19 9.51
C GLY A 203 1.51 -14.21 8.95
N GLY A 204 1.86 -13.49 7.88
CA GLY A 204 0.92 -12.93 6.90
C GLY A 204 -0.07 -11.88 7.41
N ASN A 205 0.10 -11.33 8.60
CA ASN A 205 -0.87 -10.39 9.19
C ASN A 205 -0.21 -9.15 9.82
N LEU A 206 0.91 -8.68 9.25
CA LEU A 206 1.29 -7.28 9.39
C LEU A 206 0.39 -6.49 8.45
N ASN A 207 -0.86 -6.30 8.86
CA ASN A 207 -1.76 -5.40 8.18
C ASN A 207 -1.05 -4.06 8.06
N ASN A 208 -0.69 -3.70 6.82
CA ASN A 208 -0.51 -2.31 6.41
C ASN A 208 -1.83 -1.62 6.72
N PHE A 209 -1.98 -1.19 7.98
CA PHE A 209 -3.24 -0.71 8.47
C PHE A 209 -3.49 0.65 7.81
N LEU A 210 -4.25 0.61 6.71
CA LEU A 210 -4.85 1.78 6.09
C LEU A 210 -5.97 2.27 7.01
N PHE A 211 -5.61 2.88 8.14
CA PHE A 211 -6.59 3.47 9.04
C PHE A 211 -6.88 4.90 8.60
N GLY A 212 -8.12 5.15 8.15
CA GLY A 212 -8.54 6.49 7.74
C GLY A 212 -7.82 7.02 6.48
N GLY A 213 -7.31 6.14 5.62
CA GLY A 213 -6.65 6.50 4.35
C GLY A 213 -5.16 6.78 4.44
N LEU A 214 -4.53 6.67 5.63
CA LEU A 214 -3.08 6.85 5.79
C LEU A 214 -2.45 5.58 6.39
N GLN A 215 -1.39 5.10 5.74
CA GLN A 215 -0.61 3.95 6.19
C GLN A 215 0.18 4.32 7.44
N THR A 216 0.07 3.51 8.50
CA THR A 216 0.90 3.65 9.71
C THR A 216 1.96 2.55 9.79
N PHE A 217 3.03 2.79 10.55
CA PHE A 217 4.12 1.85 10.75
C PHE A 217 4.49 1.66 12.23
N GLU A 218 5.23 0.58 12.46
CA GLU A 218 5.87 0.26 13.73
C GLU A 218 7.37 0.52 13.64
N ALA A 219 7.99 0.89 14.77
CA ALA A 219 9.43 1.10 14.81
C ALA A 219 10.04 0.71 16.16
N PHE A 220 11.30 0.28 16.11
CA PHE A 220 12.11 0.00 17.28
C PHE A 220 13.29 0.97 17.29
N ILE A 221 13.47 1.68 18.40
CA ILE A 221 14.55 2.67 18.58
C ILE A 221 15.32 2.31 19.83
N GLN A 222 16.59 1.95 19.67
CA GLN A 222 17.51 1.67 20.78
C GLN A 222 18.44 2.86 20.99
N TYR A 223 18.43 3.45 22.18
CA TYR A 223 19.35 4.53 22.54
C TYR A 223 20.72 4.01 22.95
N GLN A 224 21.74 4.85 22.80
CA GLN A 224 23.09 4.54 23.29
C GLN A 224 23.18 4.65 24.82
N GLU A 225 22.44 5.59 25.40
CA GLU A 225 22.44 5.87 26.85
C GLU A 225 21.06 5.64 27.44
N TYR A 226 21.00 5.08 28.66
CA TYR A 226 19.75 4.85 29.37
C TYR A 226 19.03 6.15 29.77
N THR A 227 19.78 7.21 30.06
CA THR A 227 19.25 8.56 30.35
C THR A 227 18.42 9.10 29.18
N ALA A 228 18.87 8.88 27.94
CA ALA A 228 18.15 9.25 26.73
C ALA A 228 16.85 8.43 26.57
N PHE A 229 16.89 7.12 26.89
CA PHE A 229 15.70 6.27 26.93
C PHE A 229 14.66 6.79 27.93
N VAL A 230 15.06 7.08 29.17
CA VAL A 230 14.15 7.61 30.21
C VAL A 230 13.56 8.95 29.79
N LYS A 231 14.40 9.86 29.30
CA LYS A 231 13.97 11.18 28.80
C LYS A 231 12.95 11.04 27.67
N ALA A 232 13.17 10.12 26.72
CA ALA A 232 12.22 9.85 25.65
C ALA A 232 10.89 9.30 26.19
N MET A 233 10.93 8.29 27.06
CA MET A 233 9.72 7.70 27.65
C MET A 233 8.91 8.74 28.45
N GLU A 234 9.57 9.58 29.25
CA GLU A 234 8.90 10.63 30.01
C GLU A 234 8.30 11.71 29.11
N SER A 235 9.02 12.12 28.05
CA SER A 235 8.55 13.16 27.12
C SER A 235 7.38 12.68 26.26
N LEU A 236 7.34 11.39 25.92
CA LEU A 236 6.29 10.79 25.08
C LEU A 236 5.05 10.38 25.88
N ARG A 237 5.17 10.29 27.21
CA ARG A 237 4.08 9.87 28.09
C ARG A 237 2.87 10.80 27.99
N GLY A 238 1.72 10.23 27.63
CA GLY A 238 0.47 10.99 27.51
C GLY A 238 0.49 12.03 26.39
N MET A 239 1.37 11.85 25.39
CA MET A 239 1.44 12.70 24.21
C MET A 239 0.89 11.97 22.97
N LYS A 240 0.36 12.76 22.04
CA LYS A 240 0.07 12.35 20.66
C LYS A 240 0.97 13.12 19.71
N LEU A 241 1.23 12.54 18.55
CA LEU A 241 2.07 13.15 17.53
C LEU A 241 1.25 14.21 16.80
N MET A 242 1.83 15.36 16.53
CA MET A 242 1.20 16.43 15.76
C MET A 242 2.13 16.87 14.63
N PHE A 243 1.58 16.97 13.43
CA PHE A 243 2.25 17.49 12.24
C PHE A 243 1.64 18.84 11.86
N LYS A 244 2.49 19.84 11.62
CA LYS A 244 2.07 21.14 11.06
C LYS A 244 2.35 21.14 9.57
N GLY A 245 1.31 21.13 8.75
CA GLY A 245 1.42 21.20 7.30
C GLY A 245 1.79 22.61 6.83
N ASP A 246 2.35 22.67 5.62
CA ASP A 246 2.70 23.94 4.95
C ASP A 246 1.45 24.77 4.62
N ASP A 247 0.27 24.14 4.59
CA ASP A 247 -1.04 24.78 4.43
C ASP A 247 -1.55 25.46 5.72
N GLY A 248 -0.74 25.47 6.78
CA GLY A 248 -1.07 26.03 8.09
C GLY A 248 -1.98 25.14 8.93
N LYS A 249 -2.41 23.97 8.41
CA LYS A 249 -3.24 23.04 9.17
C LYS A 249 -2.37 22.20 10.11
N ALA A 250 -2.88 21.98 11.31
CA ALA A 250 -2.29 21.05 12.26
C ALA A 250 -3.11 19.75 12.29
N LEU A 251 -2.41 18.62 12.18
CA LEU A 251 -3.00 17.29 12.24
C LEU A 251 -2.38 16.53 13.42
N ALA A 252 -3.18 15.79 14.18
CA ALA A 252 -2.70 14.94 15.27
C ALA A 252 -3.04 13.47 15.04
N CYS A 253 -2.13 12.60 15.46
CA CYS A 253 -2.27 11.15 15.42
C CYS A 253 -1.87 10.57 16.77
N ASN A 254 -2.71 9.70 17.33
CA ASN A 254 -2.35 8.93 18.50
C ASN A 254 -1.29 7.91 18.11
N MET A 255 -0.26 7.76 18.95
CA MET A 255 0.75 6.71 18.82
C MET A 255 0.82 5.95 20.14
N LYS A 256 1.17 4.67 20.05
CA LYS A 256 1.40 3.82 21.21
C LYS A 256 2.90 3.65 21.38
N VAL A 257 3.36 3.89 22.60
CA VAL A 257 4.78 3.90 22.95
C VAL A 257 4.96 2.98 24.15
N THR A 258 5.80 1.96 24.00
CA THR A 258 6.12 1.02 25.08
C THR A 258 7.62 0.71 25.05
N PHE A 259 8.15 0.15 26.13
CA PHE A 259 9.49 -0.42 26.09
C PHE A 259 9.46 -1.78 25.38
N ASP A 260 10.58 -2.16 24.77
CA ASP A 260 10.68 -3.44 24.07
C ASP A 260 10.75 -4.62 25.05
N THR A 261 9.78 -5.52 24.94
CA THR A 261 9.71 -6.76 25.74
C THR A 261 10.18 -7.99 24.96
N THR A 262 10.57 -7.81 23.71
CA THR A 262 10.97 -8.90 22.80
C THR A 262 12.47 -9.06 22.69
N LYS A 263 13.25 -8.12 23.26
CA LYS A 263 14.71 -8.03 23.10
C LYS A 263 15.10 -8.00 21.62
N HIS A 264 14.43 -7.17 20.84
CA HIS A 264 14.47 -7.05 19.39
C HIS A 264 15.89 -6.87 18.82
N PHE A 265 16.74 -6.13 19.52
CA PHE A 265 18.14 -5.90 19.15
C PHE A 265 19.13 -6.83 19.86
N SER A 266 18.66 -7.85 20.59
CA SER A 266 19.55 -8.86 21.16
C SER A 266 20.25 -9.67 20.07
N LYS A 267 21.47 -10.13 20.35
CA LYS A 267 22.24 -11.00 19.45
C LYS A 267 21.41 -12.22 19.02
N GLY A 268 20.65 -12.81 19.95
CA GLY A 268 19.76 -13.96 19.71
C GLY A 268 18.61 -13.64 18.75
N ALA A 269 17.86 -12.57 19.00
CA ALA A 269 16.75 -12.17 18.13
C ALA A 269 17.24 -11.79 16.72
N ILE A 270 18.35 -11.07 16.61
CA ILE A 270 18.96 -10.72 15.32
C ILE A 270 19.39 -11.98 14.57
N LYS A 271 20.06 -12.92 15.22
CA LYS A 271 20.52 -14.18 14.60
C LYS A 271 19.34 -15.01 14.11
N LYS A 272 18.27 -15.11 14.90
CA LYS A 272 17.03 -15.83 14.52
C LYS A 272 16.42 -15.23 13.25
N ARG A 273 16.21 -13.92 13.20
CA ARG A 273 15.67 -13.23 12.01
C ARG A 273 16.57 -13.38 10.78
N ARG A 274 17.88 -13.32 10.94
CA ARG A 274 18.83 -13.53 9.83
C ARG A 274 18.73 -14.93 9.26
N LEU A 275 18.64 -15.95 10.11
CA LEU A 275 18.50 -17.35 9.69
C LEU A 275 17.17 -17.59 8.97
N GLU A 276 16.07 -17.05 9.50
CA GLU A 276 14.76 -17.13 8.84
C GLU A 276 14.77 -16.41 7.48
N ARG A 277 15.39 -15.22 7.40
CA ARG A 277 15.56 -14.49 6.13
C ARG A 277 16.30 -15.32 5.10
N GLN A 278 17.39 -15.95 5.51
CA GLN A 278 18.21 -16.78 4.63
C GLN A 278 17.41 -17.97 4.09
N LYS A 279 16.64 -18.66 4.95
CA LYS A 279 15.76 -19.76 4.53
C LYS A 279 14.72 -19.32 3.49
N LEU A 280 14.08 -18.16 3.69
CA LEU A 280 13.10 -17.63 2.74
C LEU A 280 13.74 -17.26 1.39
N GLN A 281 14.93 -16.66 1.42
CA GLN A 281 15.69 -16.33 0.20
C GLN A 281 16.08 -17.59 -0.58
N GLU A 282 16.49 -18.66 0.09
CA GLU A 282 16.82 -19.94 -0.53
C GLU A 282 15.59 -20.57 -1.21
N LEU A 283 14.44 -20.59 -0.52
CA LEU A 283 13.17 -21.07 -1.08
C LEU A 283 12.69 -20.24 -2.29
N GLU A 284 12.84 -18.91 -2.23
CA GLU A 284 12.48 -18.03 -3.34
C GLU A 284 13.37 -18.28 -4.57
N GLN A 285 14.67 -18.51 -4.36
CA GLN A 285 15.60 -18.86 -5.43
C GLN A 285 15.28 -20.23 -6.04
N GLU A 286 14.91 -21.21 -5.23
CA GLU A 286 14.51 -22.53 -5.71
C GLU A 286 13.26 -22.46 -6.58
N ARG A 287 12.21 -21.75 -6.13
CA ARG A 287 10.99 -21.51 -6.93
C ARG A 287 11.29 -20.79 -8.25
N LYS A 288 12.21 -19.81 -8.24
CA LYS A 288 12.65 -19.13 -9.48
C LYS A 288 13.41 -20.07 -10.43
N ARG A 289 14.18 -21.02 -9.91
CA ARG A 289 14.90 -22.02 -10.72
C ARG A 289 13.94 -23.05 -11.31
N GLU A 290 12.99 -23.54 -10.53
CA GLU A 290 11.95 -24.46 -10.99
C GLU A 290 11.10 -23.83 -12.08
N LYS A 291 10.59 -22.61 -11.87
CA LYS A 291 9.84 -21.87 -12.88
C LYS A 291 10.63 -21.67 -14.18
N LYS A 292 11.93 -21.39 -14.11
CA LYS A 292 12.79 -21.29 -15.29
C LYS A 292 12.93 -22.62 -16.03
N ARG A 293 13.02 -23.75 -15.31
CA ARG A 293 13.07 -25.09 -15.90
C ARG A 293 11.76 -25.43 -16.60
N GLU A 294 10.63 -25.16 -15.95
CA GLU A 294 9.30 -25.35 -16.54
C GLU A 294 9.10 -24.49 -17.79
N GLU A 295 9.52 -23.23 -17.77
CA GLU A 295 9.48 -22.33 -18.94
C GLU A 295 10.37 -22.84 -20.09
N GLU A 296 11.57 -23.37 -19.78
CA GLU A 296 12.46 -23.95 -20.78
C GLU A 296 11.89 -25.25 -21.39
N GLU A 297 11.35 -26.14 -20.57
CA GLU A 297 10.70 -27.37 -21.02
C GLU A 297 9.46 -27.07 -21.86
N ALA A 298 8.64 -26.12 -21.45
CA ALA A 298 7.49 -25.66 -22.23
C ALA A 298 7.94 -25.05 -23.57
N SER A 299 9.04 -24.30 -23.59
CA SER A 299 9.63 -23.73 -24.81
C SER A 299 10.16 -24.84 -25.75
N ARG A 300 10.84 -25.85 -25.21
CA ARG A 300 11.31 -27.02 -25.98
C ARG A 300 10.12 -27.80 -26.57
N LYS A 301 9.11 -28.09 -25.77
CA LYS A 301 7.88 -28.76 -26.22
C LYS A 301 7.18 -27.98 -27.35
N ARG A 302 7.06 -26.65 -27.22
CA ARG A 302 6.52 -25.79 -28.30
C ARG A 302 7.34 -25.87 -29.59
N ARG A 303 8.67 -25.89 -29.50
CA ARG A 303 9.55 -26.03 -30.68
C ARG A 303 9.40 -27.39 -31.34
N ASP A 304 9.28 -28.45 -30.55
CA ASP A 304 9.11 -29.81 -31.08
C ASP A 304 7.72 -30.02 -31.68
N ASP A 305 6.66 -29.48 -31.07
CA ASP A 305 5.31 -29.43 -31.63
C ASP A 305 5.29 -28.65 -32.96
N GLU A 306 6.02 -27.53 -33.05
CA GLU A 306 6.14 -26.78 -34.31
C GLU A 306 6.88 -27.57 -35.39
N LYS A 307 7.98 -28.25 -35.05
CA LYS A 307 8.71 -29.13 -35.99
C LYS A 307 7.81 -30.27 -36.47
N ASN A 308 7.12 -30.94 -35.56
CA ASN A 308 6.18 -32.02 -35.86
C ASN A 308 5.04 -31.54 -36.76
N ALA A 309 4.49 -30.35 -36.51
CA ALA A 309 3.48 -29.73 -37.36
C ALA A 309 4.01 -29.41 -38.77
N ARG A 310 5.25 -28.90 -38.87
CA ARG A 310 5.92 -28.65 -40.16
C ARG A 310 6.15 -29.97 -40.93
N GLU A 311 6.55 -31.04 -40.24
CA GLU A 311 6.74 -32.36 -40.86
C GLU A 311 5.41 -32.97 -41.34
N ARG A 312 4.35 -32.90 -40.52
CA ARG A 312 2.99 -33.32 -40.92
C ARG A 312 2.51 -32.56 -42.17
N LYS A 313 2.76 -31.24 -42.25
CA LYS A 313 2.46 -30.43 -43.45
C LYS A 313 3.27 -30.89 -44.67
N ARG A 314 4.56 -31.24 -44.51
CA ARG A 314 5.39 -31.78 -45.60
C ARG A 314 4.87 -33.13 -46.09
N LYS A 315 4.58 -34.07 -45.18
CA LYS A 315 4.01 -35.38 -45.51
C LYS A 315 2.66 -35.26 -46.22
N ALA A 316 1.78 -34.37 -45.74
CA ALA A 316 0.49 -34.10 -46.39
C ALA A 316 0.64 -33.52 -47.80
N LYS A 317 1.61 -32.61 -48.01
CA LYS A 317 1.93 -32.09 -49.35
C LYS A 317 2.43 -33.17 -50.29
N LEU A 318 3.26 -34.10 -49.81
CA LEU A 318 3.79 -35.20 -50.60
C LEU A 318 2.66 -36.15 -51.03
N LYS A 319 1.84 -36.61 -50.08
CA LYS A 319 0.65 -37.43 -50.37
C LYS A 319 -0.29 -36.78 -51.39
N ARG A 320 -0.49 -35.45 -51.29
CA ARG A 320 -1.30 -34.71 -52.26
C ARG A 320 -0.67 -34.67 -53.66
N ARG A 321 0.67 -34.66 -53.77
CA ARG A 321 1.38 -34.74 -55.06
C ARG A 321 1.27 -36.14 -55.66
N GLU A 322 1.46 -37.18 -54.86
CA GLU A 322 1.30 -38.58 -55.27
C GLU A 322 -0.13 -38.84 -55.77
N HIS A 323 -1.15 -38.41 -55.01
CA HIS A 323 -2.54 -38.55 -55.43
C HIS A 323 -2.85 -37.79 -56.75
N ARG A 324 -2.26 -36.60 -56.96
CA ARG A 324 -2.37 -35.89 -58.24
C ARG A 324 -1.65 -36.59 -59.39
N GLN A 325 -0.59 -37.35 -59.11
CA GLN A 325 0.10 -38.16 -60.12
C GLN A 325 -0.75 -39.36 -60.53
N ILE A 326 -1.29 -40.10 -59.56
CA ILE A 326 -2.21 -41.21 -59.80
C ILE A 326 -3.44 -40.74 -60.59
N ASP A 327 -4.08 -39.64 -60.17
CA ASP A 327 -5.23 -39.06 -60.88
C ASP A 327 -4.88 -38.60 -62.31
N ARG A 328 -3.63 -38.16 -62.56
CA ARG A 328 -3.16 -37.85 -63.92
C ARG A 328 -2.94 -39.11 -64.75
N ASP A 329 -2.37 -40.14 -64.16
CA ASP A 329 -2.07 -41.40 -64.85
C ASP A 329 -3.36 -42.19 -65.15
N GLU A 330 -4.37 -42.14 -64.28
CA GLU A 330 -5.73 -42.66 -64.55
C GLU A 330 -6.49 -41.86 -65.63
N LYS A 331 -6.24 -40.55 -65.75
CA LYS A 331 -6.88 -39.69 -66.76
C LYS A 331 -6.18 -39.69 -68.13
N ARG A 332 -4.96 -40.24 -68.24
CA ARG A 332 -4.24 -40.40 -69.52
C ARG A 332 -4.95 -41.29 -70.54
N PRO A 333 -5.48 -42.49 -70.19
CA PRO A 333 -6.24 -43.29 -71.16
C PRO A 333 -7.56 -42.63 -71.58
N ARG A 334 -8.19 -41.83 -70.72
CA ARG A 334 -9.42 -41.08 -71.05
C ARG A 334 -9.17 -39.86 -71.96
N LYS A 335 -7.96 -39.29 -71.96
CA LYS A 335 -7.61 -38.17 -72.85
C LYS A 335 -7.20 -38.64 -74.24
N GLN A 336 -6.51 -39.78 -74.38
CA GLN A 336 -6.14 -40.31 -75.69
C GLN A 336 -7.38 -40.69 -76.52
N GLN A 337 -8.44 -41.21 -75.89
CA GLN A 337 -9.73 -41.46 -76.55
C GLN A 337 -10.52 -40.19 -76.93
N LYS A 338 -10.24 -39.06 -76.29
CA LYS A 338 -10.92 -37.79 -76.57
C LYS A 338 -10.19 -36.98 -77.66
N VAL A 339 -8.87 -37.06 -77.72
CA VAL A 339 -8.05 -36.41 -78.76
C VAL A 339 -8.33 -37.02 -80.14
N THR A 340 -8.50 -38.33 -80.26
CA THR A 340 -8.91 -38.95 -81.53
C THR A 340 -10.32 -38.56 -81.99
N ALA A 341 -11.18 -38.06 -81.10
CA ALA A 341 -12.52 -37.56 -81.45
C ALA A 341 -12.57 -36.04 -81.66
N GLU A 342 -11.62 -35.28 -81.12
CA GLU A 342 -11.52 -33.81 -81.29
C GLU A 342 -10.54 -33.38 -82.40
N GLU A 343 -9.73 -34.30 -82.97
CA GLU A 343 -8.85 -34.01 -84.11
C GLU A 343 -9.57 -33.92 -85.47
N GLU A 344 -10.81 -34.40 -85.59
CA GLU A 344 -11.57 -34.31 -86.85
C GLU A 344 -12.35 -32.99 -87.03
N GLN A 345 -12.28 -32.04 -86.09
CA GLN A 345 -13.02 -30.78 -86.24
C GLN A 345 -12.31 -29.57 -85.65
N TRP A 346 -11.31 -29.05 -86.39
CA TRP A 346 -10.89 -27.66 -86.27
C TRP A 346 -10.99 -26.98 -87.64
N PRO A 347 -11.89 -25.99 -87.83
CA PRO A 347 -11.88 -25.19 -89.03
C PRO A 347 -10.77 -24.13 -88.98
N GLU A 348 -10.10 -24.03 -90.12
CA GLU A 348 -9.36 -22.95 -90.76
C GLU A 348 -9.62 -21.51 -90.23
N ASN A 349 -9.16 -21.18 -89.02
CA ASN A 349 -9.07 -19.81 -88.48
C ASN A 349 -7.81 -19.62 -87.60
N MET A 350 -6.70 -20.21 -88.05
CA MET A 350 -5.38 -20.09 -87.40
C MET A 350 -4.69 -18.71 -87.59
N PRO A 351 -4.97 -17.87 -88.61
CA PRO A 351 -4.34 -16.54 -88.70
C PRO A 351 -4.89 -15.53 -87.67
N GLU A 352 -6.21 -15.54 -87.42
CA GLU A 352 -6.86 -14.55 -86.54
C GLU A 352 -6.44 -14.69 -85.06
N TRP A 353 -6.12 -15.91 -84.61
CA TRP A 353 -5.71 -16.14 -83.22
C TRP A 353 -4.30 -15.64 -82.94
N GLU A 354 -3.40 -15.73 -83.92
CA GLU A 354 -2.03 -15.23 -83.83
C GLU A 354 -2.00 -13.70 -83.85
N GLU A 355 -2.79 -13.07 -84.73
CA GLU A 355 -3.00 -11.61 -84.73
C GLU A 355 -3.60 -11.12 -83.42
N ARG A 356 -4.59 -11.82 -82.87
CA ARG A 356 -5.19 -11.45 -81.58
C ARG A 356 -4.20 -11.57 -80.43
N LYS A 357 -3.32 -12.58 -80.45
CA LYS A 357 -2.22 -12.73 -79.48
C LYS A 357 -1.22 -11.58 -79.58
N TYR A 358 -0.85 -11.21 -80.81
CA TYR A 358 0.07 -10.11 -81.07
C TYR A 358 -0.50 -8.76 -80.58
N LEU A 359 -1.77 -8.47 -80.90
CA LEU A 359 -2.46 -7.26 -80.43
C LEU A 359 -2.60 -7.21 -78.90
N LEU A 360 -2.87 -8.35 -78.25
CA LEU A 360 -2.92 -8.44 -76.79
C LEU A 360 -1.54 -8.20 -76.16
N ALA A 361 -0.47 -8.73 -76.77
CA ALA A 361 0.89 -8.49 -76.31
C ALA A 361 1.28 -7.01 -76.48
N GLN A 362 0.94 -6.39 -77.61
CA GLN A 362 1.22 -4.97 -77.87
C GLN A 362 0.48 -4.05 -76.89
N ARG A 363 -0.83 -4.27 -76.67
CA ARG A 363 -1.61 -3.53 -75.66
C ARG A 363 -1.06 -3.71 -74.25
N ARG A 364 -0.52 -4.89 -73.93
CA ARG A 364 0.09 -5.16 -72.62
C ARG A 364 1.39 -4.37 -72.42
N VAL A 365 2.20 -4.24 -73.45
CA VAL A 365 3.41 -3.40 -73.40
C VAL A 365 3.06 -1.91 -73.29
N GLU A 366 2.09 -1.43 -74.08
CA GLU A 366 1.63 -0.03 -74.04
C GLU A 366 1.01 0.34 -72.68
N SER A 367 0.20 -0.55 -72.10
CA SER A 367 -0.38 -0.35 -70.76
C SER A 367 0.66 -0.34 -69.65
N ILE A 368 1.70 -1.19 -69.72
CA ILE A 368 2.83 -1.12 -68.79
C ILE A 368 3.54 0.23 -68.91
N ARG A 369 3.75 0.74 -70.13
CA ARG A 369 4.42 2.02 -70.37
C ARG A 369 3.61 3.21 -69.82
N LEU A 370 2.29 3.22 -70.03
CA LEU A 370 1.39 4.23 -69.46
C LEU A 370 1.35 4.18 -67.92
N LEU A 371 1.22 2.99 -67.33
CA LEU A 371 1.25 2.80 -65.89
C LEU A 371 2.56 3.30 -65.28
N THR A 372 3.69 3.03 -65.94
CA THR A 372 5.01 3.51 -65.50
C THR A 372 5.09 5.03 -65.45
N VAL A 373 4.57 5.73 -66.47
CA VAL A 373 4.53 7.21 -66.49
C VAL A 373 3.58 7.76 -65.43
N LEU A 374 2.39 7.16 -65.27
CA LEU A 374 1.42 7.59 -64.27
C LEU A 374 1.96 7.41 -62.85
N LEU A 375 2.54 6.25 -62.54
CA LEU A 375 3.15 5.98 -61.24
C LEU A 375 4.34 6.90 -60.96
N SER A 376 5.14 7.23 -61.98
CA SER A 376 6.24 8.20 -61.84
C SER A 376 5.73 9.61 -61.51
N ARG A 377 4.64 10.07 -62.17
CA ARG A 377 4.00 11.35 -61.86
C ARG A 377 3.36 11.37 -60.48
N VAL A 378 2.72 10.28 -60.05
CA VAL A 378 2.18 10.13 -58.69
C VAL A 378 3.31 10.19 -57.67
N LYS A 379 4.45 9.53 -57.92
CA LYS A 379 5.61 9.56 -57.04
C LYS A 379 6.19 10.97 -56.88
N VAL A 380 6.31 11.73 -57.97
CA VAL A 380 6.72 13.15 -57.94
C VAL A 380 5.72 14.03 -57.19
N ARG A 381 4.41 13.81 -57.40
CA ARG A 381 3.35 14.56 -56.69
C ARG A 381 3.33 14.27 -55.20
N ILE A 382 3.54 13.02 -54.78
CA ILE A 382 3.68 12.63 -53.36
C ILE A 382 4.96 13.24 -52.77
N PHE A 383 6.07 13.22 -53.51
CA PHE A 383 7.33 13.81 -53.09
C PHE A 383 7.24 15.34 -52.90
N LEU A 384 6.60 16.06 -53.84
CA LEU A 384 6.34 17.50 -53.72
C LEU A 384 5.37 17.83 -52.58
N LYS A 385 4.35 17.00 -52.36
CA LYS A 385 3.41 17.18 -51.23
C LYS A 385 4.10 17.01 -49.88
N ASN A 386 5.02 16.04 -49.77
CA ASN A 386 5.82 15.81 -48.56
C ASN A 386 6.81 16.96 -48.28
N ILE A 387 7.37 17.59 -49.32
CA ILE A 387 8.25 18.77 -49.18
C ILE A 387 7.45 20.00 -48.73
N LEU A 388 6.27 20.25 -49.31
CA LEU A 388 5.39 21.36 -48.92
C LEU A 388 4.80 21.20 -47.50
N THR A 389 4.62 19.98 -47.01
CA THR A 389 4.24 19.73 -45.60
C THR A 389 5.41 19.85 -44.62
N SER A 390 6.65 19.83 -45.09
CA SER A 390 7.87 19.97 -44.27
C SER A 390 8.36 21.43 -44.14
N GLN A 391 7.77 22.38 -44.86
CA GLN A 391 8.12 23.81 -44.83
C GLN A 391 6.99 24.71 -44.26
N ARG A 392 6.27 24.27 -43.23
CA ARG A 392 5.54 25.20 -42.34
C ARG A 392 6.36 25.43 -41.06
N PRO A 393 7.06 26.57 -40.92
CA PRO A 393 7.67 26.94 -39.65
C PRO A 393 6.58 27.32 -38.64
N HIS A 394 6.69 26.74 -37.44
CA HIS A 394 6.02 27.20 -36.23
C HIS A 394 6.33 28.70 -36.02
N GLN A 395 5.30 29.55 -35.97
CA GLN A 395 5.46 30.91 -35.43
C GLN A 395 5.46 30.86 -33.90
N PRO A 396 6.38 31.58 -33.23
CA PRO A 396 6.43 31.70 -31.79
C PRO A 396 5.53 32.83 -31.26
N ILE A 397 5.28 32.73 -29.95
CA ILE A 397 4.53 33.60 -29.06
C ILE A 397 5.23 34.97 -28.91
N CYS A 398 4.49 36.10 -28.86
CA CYS A 398 4.54 37.12 -27.78
C CYS A 398 3.99 38.53 -28.13
N VAL A 399 3.11 39.01 -27.24
CA VAL A 399 3.03 40.34 -26.58
C VAL A 399 2.73 41.59 -27.41
N SER A 400 1.54 42.16 -27.17
CA SER A 400 1.32 43.54 -26.72
C SER A 400 0.03 43.60 -25.90
#